data_AF-A0A9D2T073-F1
#
_entry.id   AF-A0A9D2T073-F1
#
_cell.length_a   1.000
_cell.length_b   1.000
_cell.length_c   1.000
_cell.angle_alpha   90.00
_cell.angle_beta   90.00
_cell.angle_gamma   90.00
#
_symmetry.space_group_name_H-M   'P 1'
#
loop_
_entity.id
_entity.type
_entity.pdbx_description
1 polymer ?
#
loop_
_entity_poly.entity_id
_entity_poly.type
_entity_poly.pdbx_seq_one_letter_code
_entity_poly.pdbx_strand_id
1 'polypeptide(L)' 'MNDFMTWLYEHYIEPEIRLQPKDDGDTFRFSLMESAAAPQEREDIAAALRFYACHGFLLGLRTGAGLGQLL' A
#
# COMPACT_ATOMS: atom_id res chain seq x y z
N MET A 1 -5.65 -13.53 -2.04
CA MET A 1 -6.32 -12.28 -2.49
C MET A 1 -7.16 -12.65 -3.70
N ASN A 2 -8.41 -12.18 -3.82
CA ASN A 2 -9.20 -12.48 -5.02
C ASN A 2 -8.78 -11.57 -6.19
N ASP A 3 -9.16 -11.93 -7.41
CA ASP A 3 -8.76 -11.21 -8.62
C ASP A 3 -9.17 -9.73 -8.58
N PHE A 4 -10.35 -9.45 -8.01
CA PHE A 4 -10.82 -8.07 -7.84
C PHE A 4 -9.90 -7.24 -6.93
N MET A 5 -9.47 -7.77 -5.78
CA MET A 5 -8.58 -7.04 -4.87
C MET A 5 -7.18 -6.85 -5.46
N THR A 6 -6.71 -7.79 -6.28
CA THR A 6 -5.46 -7.61 -7.05
C THR A 6 -5.59 -6.44 -8.02
N TRP A 7 -6.65 -6.44 -8.83
CA TRP A 7 -6.94 -5.36 -9.77
C TRP A 7 -7.12 -4.01 -9.06
N LEU A 8 -7.87 -3.98 -7.96
CA LEU A 8 -8.10 -2.76 -7.18
C LEU A 8 -6.79 -2.21 -6.59
N TYR A 9 -5.91 -3.11 -6.12
CA TYR A 9 -4.60 -2.70 -5.62
C TYR A 9 -3.77 -2.01 -6.71
N GLU A 10 -3.65 -2.66 -7.87
CA GLU A 10 -2.79 -2.20 -8.97
C GLU A 10 -3.28 -0.90 -9.60
N HIS A 11 -4.59 -0.70 -9.67
CA HIS A 11 -5.17 0.44 -10.37
C HIS A 11 -5.60 1.60 -9.47
N TYR A 12 -5.79 1.37 -8.16
CA TYR A 12 -6.30 2.40 -7.25
C TYR A 12 -5.49 2.50 -5.96
N ILE A 13 -5.34 1.43 -5.18
CA ILE A 13 -4.75 1.52 -3.83
C ILE A 13 -3.27 1.91 -3.89
N GLU A 14 -2.46 1.22 -4.68
CA GLU A 14 -1.03 1.53 -4.78
C GLU A 14 -0.77 2.94 -5.35
N PRO A 15 -1.41 3.37 -6.46
CA PRO A 15 -1.27 4.73 -6.96
C PRO A 15 -1.59 5.79 -5.89
N GLU A 16 -2.72 5.65 -5.18
CA GLU A 16 -3.13 6.60 -4.14
C GLU A 16 -2.15 6.65 -2.96
N ILE A 17 -1.62 5.49 -2.52
CA ILE A 17 -0.58 5.41 -1.49
C ILE A 17 0.70 6.12 -1.95
N ARG A 18 1.11 5.92 -3.22
CA ARG A 18 2.33 6.53 -3.76
C ARG A 18 2.24 8.05 -3.85
N LEU A 19 1.06 8.59 -4.11
CA LEU A 19 0.78 10.03 -4.15
C LEU A 19 0.77 10.69 -2.77
N GLN A 20 0.65 9.93 -1.68
CA GLN A 20 0.69 10.51 -0.34
C GLN A 20 2.05 11.16 -0.06
N PRO A 21 2.06 12.32 0.62
CA PRO A 21 3.29 12.96 1.04
C PRO A 21 4.07 12.03 1.96
N LYS A 22 5.38 11.95 1.75
CA LYS A 22 6.32 11.19 2.58
C LYS A 22 7.09 12.17 3.43
N ASP A 23 7.28 11.82 4.69
CA ASP A 23 8.27 12.52 5.50
C ASP A 23 9.70 12.07 5.12
N ASP A 24 10.71 12.70 5.72
CA ASP A 24 12.11 12.38 5.44
C ASP A 24 12.45 10.92 5.82
N GLY A 25 11.84 10.40 6.89
CA GLY A 25 12.05 9.04 7.36
C GLY A 25 11.47 8.01 6.40
N ASP A 26 10.26 8.25 5.91
CA ASP A 26 9.62 7.43 4.88
C ASP A 26 10.44 7.46 3.60
N THR A 27 10.82 8.64 3.13
CA THR A 27 11.66 8.80 1.93
C THR A 27 12.96 7.99 2.04
N PHE A 28 13.64 8.07 3.19
CA PHE A 28 14.84 7.29 3.47
C PHE A 28 14.58 5.78 3.46
N ARG A 29 13.51 5.30 4.13
CA ARG A 29 13.17 3.87 4.20
C ARG A 29 12.81 3.29 2.83
N PHE A 30 12.05 4.04 2.02
CA PHE A 30 11.72 3.63 0.65
C PHE A 30 12.99 3.57 -0.22
N SER A 31 13.86 4.58 -0.13
CA SER A 31 15.14 4.55 -0.84
C SER A 31 16.04 3.39 -0.41
N LEU A 32 16.09 3.08 0.89
CA LEU A 32 16.86 1.95 1.41
C LEU A 32 16.31 0.62 0.88
N MET A 33 14.99 0.45 0.85
CA MET A 33 14.36 -0.73 0.27
C MET A 33 14.71 -0.88 -1.22
N GLU A 34 14.66 0.20 -1.99
CA GLU A 34 14.96 0.18 -3.43
C GLU A 34 16.44 -0.01 -3.75
N SER A 35 17.35 0.34 -2.83
CA SER A 35 18.80 0.27 -3.07
C SER A 35 19.48 -0.92 -2.41
N ALA A 36 19.06 -1.33 -1.21
CA ALA A 36 19.74 -2.34 -0.41
C ALA A 36 19.13 -3.74 -0.52
N ALA A 37 17.83 -3.86 -0.81
CA ALA A 37 17.19 -5.17 -0.94
C ALA A 37 17.61 -5.85 -2.24
N ALA A 38 17.91 -7.14 -2.18
CA ALA A 38 18.09 -7.98 -3.36
C ALA A 38 16.79 -8.05 -4.18
N PRO A 39 16.85 -8.32 -5.50
CA PRO A 39 15.65 -8.33 -6.34
C PRO A 39 14.51 -9.22 -5.80
N GLN A 40 14.84 -10.42 -5.32
CA GLN A 40 13.86 -11.34 -4.76
C GLN A 40 13.24 -10.83 -3.44
N GLU A 41 14.03 -10.19 -2.59
CA GLU A 41 13.52 -9.57 -1.36
C GLU A 41 12.55 -8.42 -1.68
N ARG A 42 12.77 -7.69 -2.78
CA ARG A 42 11.84 -6.64 -3.24
C ARG A 42 10.49 -7.21 -3.66
N GLU A 43 10.48 -8.36 -4.32
CA GLU A 43 9.24 -9.05 -4.70
C GLU A 43 8.47 -9.51 -3.46
N ASP A 44 9.17 -10.10 -2.48
CA ASP A 44 8.57 -10.53 -1.21
C ASP A 44 8.02 -9.33 -0.42
N ILE A 45 8.76 -8.22 -0.37
CA ILE A 45 8.31 -6.98 0.27
C ILE A 45 7.09 -6.41 -0.46
N ALA A 46 7.10 -6.38 -1.80
CA ALA A 46 5.97 -5.90 -2.59
C ALA A 46 4.71 -6.76 -2.36
N ALA A 47 4.86 -8.07 -2.23
CA ALA A 47 3.77 -8.98 -1.89
C ALA A 47 3.21 -8.70 -0.49
N ALA A 48 4.08 -8.47 0.51
CA ALA A 48 3.68 -8.12 1.86
C ALA A 48 2.95 -6.76 1.91
N LEU A 49 3.49 -5.73 1.25
CA LEU A 49 2.86 -4.40 1.18
C LEU A 49 1.48 -4.47 0.52
N ARG A 50 1.35 -5.22 -0.58
CA ARG A 50 0.06 -5.47 -1.25
C ARG A 50 -0.96 -6.12 -0.31
N PHE A 51 -0.55 -7.13 0.45
CA PHE A 51 -1.41 -7.77 1.45
C PHE A 51 -1.90 -6.76 2.49
N TYR A 52 -0.98 -6.02 3.12
CA TYR A 52 -1.35 -5.06 4.17
C TYR A 52 -2.21 -3.91 3.65
N ALA A 53 -1.90 -3.36 2.47
CA ALA A 53 -2.66 -2.27 1.87
C ALA A 53 -4.11 -2.69 1.59
N CYS A 54 -4.32 -3.86 0.96
CA CYS A 54 -5.65 -4.38 0.67
C CYS A 54 -6.46 -4.64 1.94
N HIS A 55 -5.86 -5.29 2.95
CA HIS A 55 -6.55 -5.58 4.20
C HIS A 55 -6.81 -4.33 5.04
N GLY A 56 -5.90 -3.35 5.02
CA GLY A 56 -6.10 -2.04 5.63
C GLY A 56 -7.25 -1.27 4.98
N PHE A 57 -7.33 -1.27 3.65
CA PHE A 57 -8.43 -0.66 2.90
C PHE A 57 -9.79 -1.30 3.27
N LEU A 58 -9.87 -2.63 3.25
CA LEU A 58 -11.10 -3.35 3.64
C LEU A 58 -11.49 -3.10 5.10
N LEU A 59 -10.50 -2.96 5.99
CA LEU A 59 -10.73 -2.59 7.39
C LEU A 59 -11.34 -1.19 7.48
N GLY A 60 -10.80 -0.21 6.74
CA GLY A 60 -11.36 1.15 6.66
C GLY A 60 -12.82 1.15 6.20
N LEU A 61 -13.16 0.39 5.15
CA LEU A 61 -14.54 0.23 4.70
C LEU A 61 -15.45 -0.37 5.77
N ARG A 62 -14.96 -1.36 6.52
CA ARG A 62 -15.74 -2.01 7.59
C ARG A 62 -15.98 -1.10 8.78
N THR A 63 -15.03 -0.24 9.10
CA THR A 63 -15.13 0.69 10.24
C THR A 63 -15.71 2.04 9.87
N GLY A 64 -15.88 2.32 8.58
CA GLY A 64 -16.21 3.66 8.07
C GLY A 64 -15.05 4.66 8.17
N ALA A 65 -13.87 4.22 8.59
CA ALA A 65 -12.69 5.09 8.68
C ALA A 65 -12.24 5.49 7.26
N GLY A 66 -12.14 6.80 7.02
CA GLY A 66 -11.80 7.36 5.70
C GLY A 66 -13.00 7.72 4.82
N LEU A 67 -14.24 7.40 5.23
CA LEU A 67 -15.44 7.85 4.52
C LEU A 67 -15.83 9.31 4.83
N GLY A 68 -15.20 9.96 5.81
CA GLY A 68 -15.54 11.34 6.23
C GLY A 68 -17.01 11.49 6.67
N GLN A 69 -17.44 12.71 7.02
CA GLN A 69 -18.87 13.05 7.12
C GLN A 69 -19.50 13.03 5.72
N LEU A 70 -19.71 11.85 5.16
CA LEU A 70 -20.61 11.62 4.02
C LEU A 70 -21.96 11.04 4.48
N LEU A 71 -22.29 11.28 5.75
CA LEU A 71 -23.60 11.19 6.40
C LEU A 71 -23.76 12.40 7.32
#